data_AF-A0A7S0R2E3-F1
#
_entry.id   AF-A0A7S0R2E3-F1
#
_cell.length_a   1.000
_cell.length_b   1.000
_cell.length_c   1.000
_cell.angle_alpha   90.00
_cell.angle_beta   90.00
_cell.angle_gamma   90.00
#
_symmetry.space_group_name_H-M   'P 1'
#
loop_
_entity.id
_entity.type
_entity.pdbx_description
1 polymer ?
#
loop_
_entity_poly.entity_id
_entity_poly.type
_entity_poly.pdbx_seq_one_letter_code
_entity_poly.pdbx_strand_id
1 'polypeptide(L)'
;KEDKTVPCLGGEQWYTQSAMRAVNQAVGRVIRHRNDYGAIILADERFSSHTLQGQMSLWLRPHIRKYQKFGAAQCELSAFFKQQAARAPSDQSALRIGGAGTGQP
;
A
#
# COMPACT_ATOMS: atom_id res chain seq x y z
N LYS A 1 -25.40 -1.30 -38.71
CA LYS A 1 -25.33 -1.16 -37.24
C LYS A 1 -24.32 -2.21 -36.79
N GLU A 2 -23.06 -1.83 -36.57
CA GLU A 2 -22.05 -2.76 -36.06
C GLU A 2 -22.41 -3.14 -34.63
N ASP A 3 -22.66 -4.43 -34.41
CA ASP A 3 -22.78 -5.00 -33.09
C ASP A 3 -21.36 -5.10 -32.50
N LYS A 4 -20.99 -4.11 -31.68
CA LYS A 4 -19.76 -4.17 -30.90
C LYS A 4 -19.96 -5.22 -29.81
N THR A 5 -19.79 -6.49 -30.17
CA THR A 5 -19.73 -7.59 -29.20
C THR A 5 -18.61 -7.26 -28.22
N VAL A 6 -18.95 -6.93 -26.98
CA VAL A 6 -17.97 -6.75 -25.92
C VAL A 6 -17.19 -8.07 -25.85
N PRO A 7 -15.87 -8.09 -26.08
CA PRO A 7 -15.11 -9.33 -26.05
C PRO A 7 -15.32 -9.97 -24.68
N CYS A 8 -15.94 -11.15 -24.65
CA CYS A 8 -16.07 -11.88 -23.40
C CYS A 8 -14.67 -12.24 -22.93
N LEU A 9 -14.32 -11.84 -21.71
CA LEU A 9 -13.04 -12.21 -21.12
C LEU A 9 -12.99 -13.74 -21.00
N GLY A 10 -11.86 -14.33 -21.38
CA GLY A 10 -11.61 -15.75 -21.07
C GLY A 10 -11.67 -15.97 -19.56
N GLY A 11 -12.06 -17.17 -19.12
CA GLY A 11 -12.25 -17.46 -17.68
C GLY A 11 -11.03 -17.11 -16.83
N GLU A 12 -9.82 -17.45 -17.29
CA GLU A 12 -8.56 -17.11 -16.62
C GLU A 12 -8.35 -15.59 -16.46
N GLN A 13 -8.66 -14.82 -17.51
CA GLN A 13 -8.56 -13.36 -17.46
C GLN A 13 -9.55 -12.78 -16.46
N TRP A 14 -10.79 -13.30 -16.43
CA TRP A 14 -11.79 -12.88 -15.46
C TRP A 14 -11.36 -13.17 -14.01
N TYR A 15 -10.78 -14.35 -13.74
CA TYR A 15 -10.25 -14.69 -12.42
C TYR A 15 -9.11 -13.76 -12.01
N THR A 16 -8.16 -13.53 -12.93
CA THR A 16 -7.02 -12.66 -12.66
C THR A 16 -7.48 -11.23 -12.38
N GLN A 17 -8.35 -10.66 -13.23
CA GLN A 17 -8.90 -9.32 -13.04
C GLN A 17 -9.66 -9.19 -11.72
N SER A 18 -10.48 -10.18 -11.37
CA SER A 18 -11.25 -10.18 -10.12
C SER A 18 -10.33 -10.18 -8.89
N ALA A 19 -9.30 -11.04 -8.88
CA ALA A 19 -8.31 -11.08 -7.82
C ALA A 19 -7.52 -9.76 -7.72
N MET A 20 -7.06 -9.24 -8.85
CA MET A 20 -6.26 -8.00 -8.88
C MET A 20 -7.06 -6.77 -8.49
N ARG A 21 -8.37 -6.74 -8.76
CA ARG A 21 -9.26 -5.71 -8.22
C ARG A 21 -9.30 -5.77 -6.69
N ALA A 22 -9.45 -6.95 -6.10
CA ALA A 22 -9.45 -7.09 -4.64
C ALA A 22 -8.12 -6.64 -4.02
N VAL A 23 -6.99 -7.02 -4.62
CA VAL A 23 -5.65 -6.59 -4.18
C VAL A 23 -5.50 -5.08 -4.24
N ASN A 24 -5.83 -4.45 -5.38
CA ASN A 24 -5.72 -3.00 -5.54
C ASN A 24 -6.66 -2.24 -4.57
N GLN A 25 -7.82 -2.82 -4.23
CA GLN A 25 -8.70 -2.24 -3.22
C GLN A 25 -8.07 -2.29 -1.82
N ALA A 26 -7.46 -3.41 -1.43
CA ALA A 26 -6.78 -3.53 -0.14
C ALA A 26 -5.59 -2.56 -0.03
N VAL A 27 -4.78 -2.45 -1.10
CA VAL A 27 -3.67 -1.48 -1.21
C VAL A 27 -4.17 -0.06 -0.92
N GLY A 28 -5.29 0.34 -1.52
CA GLY A 28 -5.88 1.67 -1.33
C GLY A 28 -6.43 1.94 0.08
N ARG A 29 -6.58 0.91 0.93
CA ARG A 29 -6.96 1.09 2.35
C ARG A 29 -5.77 1.32 3.27
N VAL A 30 -4.61 0.77 2.89
CA VAL A 30 -3.35 0.83 3.66
C VAL A 30 -2.64 2.17 3.45
N ILE A 31 -2.67 2.73 2.24
CA ILE A 31 -2.02 4.01 1.93
C ILE A 31 -3.09 4.99 1.44
N ARG A 32 -3.48 5.93 2.30
CA ARG A 32 -4.66 6.79 2.08
C ARG A 32 -4.35 8.17 1.53
N HIS A 33 -3.18 8.74 1.86
CA HIS A 33 -2.78 10.08 1.41
C HIS A 33 -1.26 10.24 1.38
N ARG A 34 -0.77 11.36 0.81
CA ARG A 34 0.67 11.66 0.61
C ARG A 34 1.55 11.68 1.87
N ASN A 35 0.94 11.74 3.05
CA ASN A 35 1.66 11.75 4.34
C ASN A 35 1.44 10.44 5.11
N ASP A 36 0.67 9.51 4.54
CA ASP A 36 0.46 8.17 5.07
C ASP A 36 1.55 7.25 4.52
N TYR A 37 2.07 6.37 5.35
CA TYR A 37 3.08 5.41 4.95
C TYR A 37 2.79 4.05 5.58
N GLY A 38 3.03 3.00 4.79
CA GLY A 38 2.81 1.64 5.22
C GLY A 38 3.63 0.69 4.36
N ALA A 39 3.59 -0.58 4.74
CA ALA A 39 4.22 -1.65 3.98
C ALA A 39 3.15 -2.66 3.55
N ILE A 40 3.29 -3.15 2.33
CA ILE A 40 2.41 -4.16 1.74
C ILE A 40 3.29 -5.35 1.36
N ILE A 41 2.99 -6.51 1.92
CA ILE A 41 3.76 -7.74 1.69
C ILE A 41 2.92 -8.67 0.82
N LEU A 42 3.36 -8.88 -0.42
CA LEU A 42 2.75 -9.81 -1.36
C LEU A 42 3.45 -11.18 -1.22
N ALA A 43 2.96 -12.01 -0.31
CA ALA A 43 3.57 -13.30 0.04
C ALA A 43 3.11 -14.45 -0.90
N ASP A 44 3.22 -14.24 -2.21
CA ASP A 44 2.86 -15.24 -3.22
C ASP A 44 3.74 -15.07 -4.48
N GLU A 45 4.29 -16.19 -4.97
CA GLU A 45 5.23 -16.20 -6.09
C GLU A 45 4.65 -15.62 -7.39
N ARG A 46 3.32 -15.69 -7.56
CA ARG A 46 2.64 -15.21 -8.76
C ARG A 46 2.84 -13.72 -8.94
N PHE A 47 2.96 -12.94 -7.86
CA PHE A 47 3.27 -11.50 -7.93
C PHE A 47 4.69 -11.19 -8.41
N SER A 48 5.56 -12.20 -8.55
CA SER A 48 6.86 -12.05 -9.23
C SER A 48 6.72 -11.95 -10.75
N SER A 49 5.59 -12.39 -11.32
CA SER A 49 5.34 -12.30 -12.76
C SER A 49 5.07 -10.86 -13.21
N HIS A 50 5.68 -10.46 -14.33
CA HIS A 50 5.44 -9.14 -14.93
C HIS A 50 3.97 -8.94 -15.34
N THR A 51 3.26 -10.01 -15.70
CA THR A 51 1.84 -9.95 -16.07
C THR A 51 0.99 -9.48 -14.91
N LEU A 52 1.19 -10.05 -13.72
CA LEU A 52 0.42 -9.69 -12.52
C LEU A 52 0.83 -8.32 -11.98
N GLN A 53 2.12 -7.97 -12.03
CA GLN A 53 2.57 -6.61 -11.70
C GLN A 53 1.97 -5.56 -12.64
N GLY A 54 1.78 -5.91 -13.92
CA GLY A 54 1.08 -5.09 -14.91
C GLY A 54 -0.41 -4.88 -14.61
N GLN A 55 -1.00 -5.66 -13.68
CA GLN A 55 -2.37 -5.47 -13.21
C GLN A 55 -2.46 -4.73 -11.87
N MET A 56 -1.32 -4.39 -11.24
CA MET A 56 -1.30 -3.50 -10.09
C MET A 56 -1.56 -2.05 -10.51
N SER A 57 -2.03 -1.23 -9.58
CA SER A 57 -2.24 0.21 -9.80
C SER A 57 -0.94 0.90 -10.24
N LEU A 58 -1.03 1.79 -11.23
CA LEU A 58 0.15 2.42 -11.86
C LEU A 58 1.11 3.07 -10.87
N TRP A 59 0.58 3.75 -9.86
CA TRP A 59 1.39 4.42 -8.83
C TRP A 59 2.17 3.43 -7.94
N LEU A 60 1.67 2.20 -7.77
CA LEU A 60 2.32 1.20 -6.92
C LEU A 60 3.46 0.50 -7.66
N ARG A 61 3.32 0.26 -8.97
CA ARG A 61 4.28 -0.50 -9.79
C ARG A 61 5.75 -0.13 -9.58
N PRO A 62 6.17 1.15 -9.60
CA PRO A 62 7.59 1.50 -9.41
C PRO A 62 8.10 1.22 -7.99
N HIS A 63 7.22 0.98 -7.03
CA HIS A 63 7.55 0.72 -5.62
C HIS A 63 7.56 -0.77 -5.27
N ILE A 64 7.17 -1.66 -6.19
CA ILE A 64 7.17 -3.11 -5.97
C ILE A 64 8.62 -3.62 -6.02
N ARG A 65 9.05 -4.25 -4.92
CA ARG A 65 10.37 -4.88 -4.79
C ARG A 65 10.22 -6.38 -4.65
N LYS A 66 11.09 -7.14 -5.30
CA LYS A 66 11.15 -8.60 -5.22
C LYS A 66 12.29 -9.01 -4.30
N TYR A 67 12.03 -9.97 -3.40
CA TYR A 67 13.05 -10.51 -2.51
C TYR A 67 13.13 -12.02 -2.66
N GLN A 68 14.34 -12.53 -2.85
CA GLN A 68 14.62 -13.97 -2.90
C GLN A 68 14.83 -14.56 -1.50
N LYS A 69 15.17 -13.71 -0.52
CA LYS A 69 15.49 -14.10 0.86
C LYS A 69 14.67 -13.26 1.83
N PHE A 70 14.06 -13.93 2.81
CA PHE A 70 13.28 -13.28 3.85
C PHE A 70 14.09 -12.22 4.62
N GLY A 71 15.34 -12.53 4.99
CA GLY A 71 16.17 -11.61 5.76
C GLY A 71 16.42 -10.27 5.05
N ALA A 72 16.55 -10.27 3.72
CA ALA A 72 16.71 -9.02 2.96
C ALA A 72 15.44 -8.16 3.04
N ALA A 73 14.26 -8.77 2.90
CA ALA A 73 12.98 -8.10 3.03
C ALA A 73 12.78 -7.53 4.44
N GLN A 74 13.12 -8.31 5.48
CA GLN A 74 12.98 -7.90 6.88
C GLN A 74 13.89 -6.72 7.25
N CYS A 75 15.15 -6.75 6.81
CA CYS A 75 16.10 -5.66 7.04
C CYS A 75 15.60 -4.36 6.41
N GLU A 76 15.14 -4.41 5.16
CA GLU A 76 14.66 -3.23 4.46
C GLU A 76 13.36 -2.68 5.06
N LEU A 77 12.43 -3.57 5.41
CA LEU A 77 11.19 -3.20 6.10
C LEU A 77 11.48 -2.46 7.41
N SER A 78 12.42 -2.99 8.21
CA SER A 78 12.84 -2.37 9.47
C SER A 78 13.49 -1.00 9.25
N ALA A 79 14.33 -0.87 8.21
CA ALA A 79 14.96 0.40 7.86
C ALA A 79 13.92 1.45 7.41
N PHE A 80 12.95 1.05 6.60
CA PHE A 80 11.86 1.90 6.13
C PHE A 80 11.08 2.52 7.30
N PHE A 81 10.61 1.72 8.26
CA PHE A 81 9.85 2.24 9.39
C PHE A 81 10.68 3.14 10.32
N LYS A 82 11.97 2.84 10.52
CA LYS A 82 12.87 3.73 11.27
C LYS A 82 13.04 5.08 10.58
N GLN A 83 13.24 5.08 9.26
CA GLN A 83 13.37 6.30 8.46
C GLN A 83 12.09 7.14 8.49
N GLN A 84 10.93 6.50 8.39
CA GLN A 84 9.66 7.21 8.40
C GLN A 84 9.29 7.76 9.79
N ALA A 85 9.60 7.02 10.86
CA ALA A 85 9.44 7.50 12.23
C ALA A 85 10.31 8.75 12.50
N ALA A 86 11.53 8.81 11.97
CA ALA A 86 12.40 9.99 12.08
C ALA A 86 11.90 11.20 11.28
N ARG A 87 11.06 10.98 10.26
CA ARG A 87 10.48 12.03 9.40
C ARG A 87 9.15 12.56 9.92
N ALA A 88 8.49 11.84 10.82
CA ALA A 88 7.23 12.30 11.37
C ALA A 88 7.47 13.64 12.10
N PRO A 89 6.73 14.71 11.75
CA PRO A 89 6.79 15.93 12.54
C PRO A 89 6.37 15.57 13.96
N SER A 90 7.17 15.96 14.96
CA SER A 90 6.81 15.80 16.36
C SER A 90 5.44 16.44 16.56
N ASP A 91 4.44 15.61 16.83
CA ASP A 91 3.08 16.08 17.04
C ASP A 91 3.03 16.93 18.32
N GLN A 92 3.22 18.24 18.16
CA GLN A 92 3.13 19.22 19.24
C GLN A 92 1.67 19.49 19.65
N SER A 93 0.67 18.88 18.99
CA SER A 93 -0.74 19.13 19.31
C SER A 93 -1.19 18.42 20.60
N ALA A 94 -0.51 17.34 21.00
CA ALA A 94 -0.79 16.65 22.26
C ALA A 94 -0.35 17.42 23.53
N LEU A 95 0.48 18.47 23.39
CA LEU A 95 0.99 19.24 24.54
C LEU A 95 0.10 20.41 24.98
N ARG A 96 -1.03 20.67 24.30
CA ARG A 96 -1.89 21.84 24.59
C ARG A 96 -3.08 21.58 25.51
N ILE A 97 -3.27 20.36 26.02
CA ILE A 97 -4.29 20.07 27.05
C ILE A 97 -3.60 19.89 28.40
N GLY A 98 -3.21 21.00 29.02
CA GLY A 98 -2.55 20.97 30.33
C GLY A 98 -2.02 22.34 30.75
N GLY A 99 -2.89 23.35 30.82
CA GLY A 99 -2.48 24.70 31.19
C GLY A 99 -3.57 25.48 31.91
N ALA A 100 -3.49 25.43 33.24
CA ALA A 100 -3.95 26.45 34.21
C ALA A 100 -5.45 26.74 34.34
N GLY A 101 -6.07 26.09 35.32
CA GLY A 101 -7.24 26.59 36.06
C GLY A 101 -6.98 26.50 37.56
N THR A 102 -6.20 27.44 38.11
CA THR A 102 -5.93 27.57 39.55
C THR A 102 -6.51 28.89 40.09
N GLY A 103 -7.36 28.79 41.12
CA GLY A 103 -7.69 29.81 42.15
C GLY A 103 -8.65 30.93 41.72
N GLN A 104 -9.93 30.94 42.12
CA GLN A 104 -10.52 31.41 43.39
C GLN A 104 -10.42 32.94 43.64
N PRO A 105 -11.32 33.55 44.45
CA PRO A 105 -12.46 32.99 45.20
C PRO A 105 -13.85 33.32 44.63
#